data_AF-A0A7W0Y051-F1
#
_entry.id   AF-A0A7W0Y051-F1
#
_cell.length_a   1.000
_cell.length_b   1.000
_cell.length_c   1.000
_cell.angle_alpha   90.00
_cell.angle_beta   90.00
_cell.angle_gamma   90.00
#
_symmetry.space_group_name_H-M   'P 1'
#
loop_
_entity.id
_entity.type
_entity.pdbx_description
1 polymer ?
#
loop_
_entity_poly.entity_id
_entity_poly.type
_entity_poly.pdbx_seq_one_letter_code
_entity_poly.pdbx_strand_id
1 'polypeptide(L)'
;LQRESGLVWALLASLLIGNTLLVILNLPLAPAWAKLLRIPRPYLYAGILFFAAMGAYVVNGSPFDLILLLGLGIIGFGMRRFGFPVLPLIVGVIMGPLIELQGRRALQLASGSPGGLFGGVDVRTGQFTASPVAVTAYAIIVIVLVWPLIFPFVKRRLSRGSGGARPAQPSNVGTGRNR
;
A
#
# COMPACT_ATOMS: atom_id res chain seq x y z
N LEU A 1 7.77 -7.74 37.92
CA LEU A 1 6.80 -8.03 36.84
C LEU A 1 5.90 -9.27 37.12
N GLN A 2 5.91 -9.87 38.32
CA GLN A 2 5.14 -11.09 38.65
C GLN A 2 3.85 -10.87 39.49
N ARG A 3 3.41 -9.61 39.71
CA ARG A 3 2.26 -9.26 40.58
C ARG A 3 1.08 -8.55 39.91
N GLU A 4 1.02 -8.51 38.59
CA GLU A 4 -0.11 -7.90 37.87
C GLU A 4 -0.71 -8.84 36.82
N SER A 5 -0.76 -10.14 37.12
CA SER A 5 -1.54 -11.10 36.34
C SER A 5 -2.97 -10.60 36.11
N GLY A 6 -3.58 -9.96 37.13
CA GLY A 6 -4.89 -9.32 37.03
C GLY A 6 -5.00 -8.26 35.93
N LEU A 7 -3.97 -7.44 35.70
CA LEU A 7 -4.00 -6.41 34.63
C LEU A 7 -3.86 -7.04 33.25
N VAL A 8 -3.01 -8.05 33.09
CA VAL A 8 -2.88 -8.77 31.81
C VAL A 8 -4.19 -9.47 31.45
N TRP A 9 -4.82 -10.14 32.41
CA TRP A 9 -6.13 -10.77 32.22
C TRP A 9 -7.23 -9.73 31.96
N ALA A 10 -7.20 -8.57 32.62
CA ALA A 10 -8.14 -7.48 32.36
C ALA A 10 -7.96 -6.86 30.96
N LEU A 11 -6.71 -6.68 30.49
CA LEU A 11 -6.40 -6.19 29.14
C LEU A 11 -6.85 -7.20 28.07
N LEU A 12 -6.56 -8.49 28.27
CA LEU A 12 -6.99 -9.55 27.37
C LEU A 12 -8.53 -9.67 27.34
N ALA A 13 -9.18 -9.59 28.49
CA ALA A 13 -10.63 -9.59 28.59
C ALA A 13 -11.24 -8.35 27.89
N SER A 14 -10.69 -7.15 28.11
CA SER A 14 -11.14 -5.91 27.45
C SER A 14 -10.94 -5.96 25.93
N LEU A 15 -9.83 -6.52 25.44
CA LEU A 15 -9.60 -6.72 24.02
C LEU A 15 -10.61 -7.70 23.41
N LEU A 16 -10.89 -8.81 24.09
CA LEU A 16 -11.88 -9.80 23.64
C LEU A 16 -13.30 -9.22 23.65
N ILE A 17 -13.69 -8.55 24.72
CA ILE A 17 -15.01 -7.90 24.85
C ILE A 17 -15.14 -6.77 23.82
N GLY A 18 -14.12 -5.92 23.69
CA GLY A 18 -14.08 -4.82 22.73
C GLY A 18 -14.16 -5.30 21.29
N ASN A 19 -13.42 -6.35 20.91
CA ASN A 19 -13.48 -6.90 19.57
C ASN A 19 -14.83 -7.60 19.28
N THR A 20 -15.39 -8.29 20.28
CA THR A 20 -16.73 -8.90 20.17
C THR A 20 -17.80 -7.83 19.98
N LEU A 21 -17.75 -6.76 20.78
CA LEU A 21 -18.65 -5.61 20.65
C LEU A 21 -18.46 -4.92 19.28
N LEU A 22 -17.21 -4.78 18.82
CA LEU A 22 -16.87 -4.21 17.52
C LEU A 22 -17.50 -5.04 16.41
N VAL A 23 -17.47 -6.37 16.47
CA VAL A 23 -18.16 -7.24 15.50
C VAL A 23 -19.68 -7.05 15.58
N ILE A 24 -20.25 -7.06 16.78
CA ILE A 24 -21.69 -6.86 16.99
C ILE A 24 -22.16 -5.51 16.45
N LEU A 25 -21.34 -4.46 16.56
CA LEU A 25 -21.64 -3.13 16.04
C LEU A 25 -21.35 -3.02 14.54
N ASN A 26 -20.26 -3.63 14.05
CA ASN A 26 -19.88 -3.55 12.63
C ASN A 26 -20.84 -4.35 11.74
N LEU A 27 -21.35 -5.49 12.22
CA LEU A 27 -22.25 -6.36 11.46
C LEU A 27 -23.57 -5.69 11.01
N PRO A 28 -24.30 -4.92 11.84
CA PRO A 28 -25.46 -4.13 11.40
C PRO A 28 -25.07 -2.84 10.65
N LEU A 29 -23.88 -2.30 10.88
CA LEU A 29 -23.39 -1.12 10.16
C LEU A 29 -22.97 -1.45 8.72
N ALA A 30 -22.37 -2.62 8.49
CA ALA A 30 -21.94 -3.09 7.17
C ALA A 30 -23.06 -3.03 6.10
N PRO A 31 -24.29 -3.52 6.34
CA PRO A 31 -25.38 -3.38 5.37
C PRO A 31 -25.88 -1.94 5.23
N ALA A 32 -25.74 -1.09 6.25
CA ALA A 32 -26.05 0.33 6.13
C ALA A 32 -25.06 1.02 5.16
N TRP A 33 -23.75 0.73 5.29
CA TRP A 33 -22.73 1.19 4.35
C TRP A 33 -22.94 0.61 2.94
N ALA A 34 -23.33 -0.66 2.83
CA ALA A 34 -23.65 -1.27 1.54
C ALA A 34 -24.85 -0.59 0.85
N LYS A 35 -25.87 -0.18 1.61
CA LYS A 35 -27.01 0.59 1.07
C LYS A 35 -26.57 1.95 0.54
N LEU A 36 -25.62 2.62 1.20
CA LEU A 36 -25.05 3.89 0.71
C LEU A 36 -24.40 3.71 -0.66
N LEU A 37 -23.67 2.60 -0.89
CA LEU A 37 -23.05 2.29 -2.18
C LEU A 37 -24.08 1.98 -3.30
N ARG A 38 -25.33 1.67 -2.96
CA ARG A 38 -26.41 1.42 -3.94
C ARG A 38 -27.05 2.71 -4.46
N ILE A 39 -26.76 3.86 -3.84
CA ILE A 39 -27.24 5.17 -4.31
C ILE A 39 -26.62 5.45 -5.69
N PRO A 40 -27.36 6.05 -6.64
CA PRO A 40 -26.83 6.34 -7.96
C PRO A 40 -25.55 7.17 -7.87
N ARG A 41 -24.52 6.78 -8.65
CA ARG A 41 -23.17 7.37 -8.63
C ARG A 41 -23.15 8.91 -8.66
N PRO A 42 -24.01 9.62 -9.43
CA PRO A 42 -24.00 11.08 -9.44
C PRO A 42 -24.29 11.71 -8.07
N TYR A 43 -25.24 11.16 -7.31
CA TYR A 43 -25.57 11.68 -5.97
C TYR A 43 -24.45 11.42 -4.96
N LEU A 44 -23.77 10.27 -5.08
CA LEU A 44 -22.62 9.97 -4.23
C LEU A 44 -21.47 10.94 -4.48
N TYR A 45 -21.15 11.24 -5.74
CA TYR A 45 -20.11 12.22 -6.05
C TYR A 45 -20.47 13.63 -5.58
N ALA A 46 -21.72 14.04 -5.75
CA ALA A 46 -22.20 15.33 -5.24
C ALA A 46 -22.09 15.41 -3.71
N GLY A 47 -22.51 14.36 -3.00
CA GLY A 47 -22.40 14.29 -1.53
C GLY A 47 -20.95 14.31 -1.04
N ILE A 48 -20.07 13.50 -1.64
CA ILE A 48 -18.64 13.48 -1.30
C ILE A 48 -18.01 14.86 -1.54
N LEU A 49 -18.31 15.49 -2.68
CA LEU A 49 -17.77 16.81 -3.01
C LEU A 49 -18.29 17.89 -2.05
N PHE A 50 -19.57 17.84 -1.68
CA PHE A 50 -20.17 18.73 -0.70
C PHE A 50 -19.51 18.60 0.68
N PHE A 51 -19.39 17.38 1.20
CA PHE A 51 -18.74 17.12 2.49
C PHE A 51 -17.25 17.48 2.46
N ALA A 52 -16.55 17.24 1.35
CA ALA A 52 -15.15 17.62 1.21
C ALA A 52 -14.99 19.15 1.19
N ALA A 53 -15.83 19.87 0.44
CA ALA A 53 -15.82 21.34 0.40
C ALA A 53 -16.17 21.94 1.77
N MET A 54 -17.19 21.41 2.44
CA MET A 54 -17.56 21.82 3.80
C MET A 54 -16.42 21.55 4.78
N GLY A 55 -15.80 20.37 4.73
CA GLY A 55 -14.68 20.00 5.59
C GLY A 55 -13.47 20.93 5.38
N ALA A 56 -13.09 21.18 4.13
CA ALA A 56 -12.01 22.10 3.81
C ALA A 56 -12.29 23.53 4.31
N TYR A 57 -13.53 24.01 4.15
CA TYR A 57 -13.91 25.32 4.63
C TYR A 57 -13.90 25.42 6.16
N VAL A 58 -14.34 24.38 6.89
CA VAL A 58 -14.42 24.40 8.35
C VAL A 58 -13.04 24.46 9.01
N VAL A 59 -11.98 23.90 8.40
CA VAL A 59 -10.64 23.84 9.02
C VAL A 59 -10.00 25.22 9.12
N ASN A 60 -9.98 26.00 8.04
CA ASN A 60 -9.27 27.28 8.00
C ASN A 60 -10.16 28.49 7.67
N GLY A 61 -11.44 28.28 7.33
CA GLY A 61 -12.37 29.35 6.92
C GLY A 61 -11.95 30.09 5.64
N SER A 62 -10.95 29.59 4.91
CA SER A 62 -10.34 30.30 3.79
C SER A 62 -10.97 29.90 2.45
N PRO A 63 -11.36 30.85 1.59
CA PRO A 63 -11.84 30.55 0.24
C PRO A 63 -10.74 29.93 -0.65
N PHE A 64 -9.46 30.14 -0.31
CA PHE A 64 -8.34 29.52 -1.01
C PHE A 64 -8.39 27.99 -0.94
N ASP A 65 -8.77 27.44 0.21
CA ASP A 65 -8.85 25.97 0.40
C ASP A 65 -9.97 25.35 -0.45
N LEU A 66 -11.06 26.08 -0.70
CA LEU A 66 -12.09 25.64 -1.64
C LEU A 66 -11.60 25.66 -3.09
N ILE A 67 -10.86 26.71 -3.49
CA ILE A 67 -10.30 26.81 -4.84
C ILE A 67 -9.27 25.68 -5.05
N LEU A 68 -8.41 25.44 -4.05
CA LEU A 68 -7.44 24.35 -4.08
C LEU A 68 -8.13 22.99 -4.16
N LEU A 69 -9.17 22.76 -3.35
CA LEU A 69 -9.99 21.56 -3.38
C LEU A 69 -10.64 21.34 -4.75
N LEU A 70 -11.21 22.39 -5.34
CA LEU A 70 -11.83 22.32 -6.66
C LEU A 70 -10.78 22.02 -7.74
N GLY A 71 -9.63 22.70 -7.70
CA GLY A 71 -8.51 22.48 -8.60
C GLY A 71 -7.97 21.05 -8.54
N LEU A 72 -7.71 20.53 -7.33
CA LEU A 72 -7.30 19.14 -7.11
C LEU A 72 -8.39 18.15 -7.50
N GLY A 73 -9.66 18.49 -7.30
CA GLY A 73 -10.81 17.70 -7.76
C GLY A 73 -10.85 17.55 -9.28
N ILE A 74 -10.62 18.64 -10.02
CA ILE A 74 -10.54 18.63 -11.50
C ILE A 74 -9.34 17.82 -11.97
N ILE A 75 -8.16 18.01 -11.35
CA ILE A 75 -6.96 17.22 -11.67
C ILE A 75 -7.21 15.73 -11.42
N GLY A 76 -7.82 15.38 -10.27
CA GLY A 76 -8.17 14.00 -9.94
C GLY A 76 -9.20 13.39 -10.90
N PHE A 77 -10.16 14.18 -11.38
CA PHE A 77 -11.10 13.77 -12.41
C PHE A 77 -10.38 13.51 -13.75
N GLY A 78 -9.46 14.38 -14.14
CA GLY A 78 -8.60 14.20 -15.31
C GLY A 78 -7.76 12.92 -15.20
N MET A 79 -7.12 12.68 -14.06
CA MET A 79 -6.33 11.46 -13.84
C MET A 79 -7.16 10.18 -13.97
N ARG A 80 -8.41 10.18 -13.48
CA ARG A 80 -9.34 9.05 -13.68
C ARG A 80 -9.65 8.82 -15.16
N ARG A 81 -9.74 9.88 -15.97
CA ARG A 81 -9.96 9.80 -17.42
C ARG A 81 -8.78 9.14 -18.15
N PHE A 82 -7.56 9.42 -17.71
CA PHE A 82 -6.32 8.87 -18.30
C PHE A 82 -5.89 7.53 -17.70
N GLY A 83 -6.64 6.96 -16.76
CA GLY A 83 -6.34 5.67 -16.15
C GLY A 83 -5.20 5.69 -15.12
N PHE A 84 -4.75 6.87 -14.68
CA PHE A 84 -3.77 6.96 -13.61
C PHE A 84 -4.41 6.64 -12.25
N PRO A 85 -3.78 5.79 -11.42
CA PRO A 85 -4.33 5.46 -10.12
C PRO A 85 -4.18 6.68 -9.19
N VAL A 86 -5.30 7.31 -8.83
CA VAL A 86 -5.32 8.51 -7.97
C VAL A 86 -4.82 8.22 -6.55
N LEU A 87 -5.11 7.02 -6.04
CA LEU A 87 -4.80 6.63 -4.67
C LEU A 87 -3.29 6.64 -4.37
N PRO A 88 -2.41 6.00 -5.16
CA PRO A 88 -0.95 6.11 -5.02
C PRO A 88 -0.43 7.55 -5.04
N LEU A 89 -1.02 8.41 -5.87
CA LEU A 89 -0.58 9.81 -5.96
C LEU A 89 -0.91 10.58 -4.68
N ILE A 90 -2.13 10.42 -4.15
CA ILE A 90 -2.53 11.03 -2.87
C ILE A 90 -1.62 10.54 -1.74
N VAL A 91 -1.38 9.22 -1.67
CA VAL A 91 -0.46 8.65 -0.67
C VAL A 91 0.94 9.23 -0.83
N GLY A 92 1.45 9.37 -2.06
CA GLY A 92 2.75 9.98 -2.32
C GLY A 92 2.84 11.44 -1.87
N VAL A 93 1.80 12.24 -2.12
CA VAL A 93 1.76 13.66 -1.72
C VAL A 93 1.73 13.81 -0.19
N ILE A 94 0.92 12.99 0.51
CA ILE A 94 0.86 13.01 1.98
C ILE A 94 2.15 12.46 2.59
N MET A 95 2.72 11.41 1.99
CA MET A 95 3.92 10.76 2.49
C MET A 95 5.20 11.55 2.20
N GLY A 96 5.25 12.34 1.12
CA GLY A 96 6.41 13.15 0.76
C GLY A 96 7.02 13.94 1.93
N PRO A 97 6.26 14.84 2.60
CA PRO A 97 6.78 15.58 3.75
C PRO A 97 7.13 14.68 4.93
N LEU A 98 6.42 13.58 5.13
CA LEU A 98 6.73 12.62 6.19
C LEU A 98 8.05 11.90 5.93
N ILE A 99 8.31 11.47 4.70
CA ILE A 99 9.55 10.83 4.27
C ILE A 99 10.72 11.81 4.40
N GLU A 100 10.55 13.05 3.97
CA GLU A 100 11.58 14.10 4.11
C GLU A 100 11.88 14.38 5.59
N LEU A 101 10.85 14.48 6.42
CA LEU A 101 11.01 14.70 7.86
C LEU A 101 11.75 13.54 8.54
N GLN A 102 11.34 12.30 8.28
CA GLN A 102 12.00 11.14 8.86
C GLN A 102 13.40 10.93 8.27
N GLY A 103 13.62 11.25 6.99
CA GLY A 103 14.92 11.24 6.35
C GLY A 103 15.88 12.24 6.99
N ARG A 104 15.44 13.48 7.20
CA ARG A 104 16.20 14.50 7.93
C ARG A 104 16.49 14.07 9.37
N ARG A 105 15.50 13.52 10.06
CA ARG A 105 15.67 13.02 11.43
C ARG A 105 16.69 11.88 11.49
N ALA A 106 16.64 10.94 10.55
CA ALA A 106 17.61 9.86 10.44
C ALA A 106 19.02 10.38 10.18
N LEU A 107 19.17 11.38 9.29
CA LEU A 107 20.45 12.03 9.02
C LEU A 107 21.01 12.79 10.23
N GLN A 108 20.15 13.48 10.99
CA GLN A 108 20.53 14.15 12.23
C GLN A 108 20.98 13.17 13.31
N LEU A 109 20.31 12.02 13.44
CA LEU A 109 20.72 10.93 14.33
C LEU A 109 22.04 10.30 13.89
N ALA A 110 22.31 10.26 12.58
CA ALA A 110 23.57 9.81 11.99
C ALA A 110 24.67 10.90 11.94
N SER A 111 24.57 11.93 12.79
CA SER A 111 25.52 13.05 12.93
C SER A 111 25.84 13.80 11.62
N GLY A 112 24.92 13.81 10.66
CA GLY A 112 25.09 14.50 9.37
C GLY A 112 25.98 13.77 8.36
N SER A 113 26.46 12.56 8.69
CA SER A 113 27.23 11.73 7.76
C SER A 113 26.30 10.78 6.98
N PRO A 114 26.24 10.85 5.64
CA PRO A 114 25.51 9.86 4.83
C PRO A 114 25.99 8.42 5.08
N GLY A 115 27.25 8.26 5.48
CA GLY A 115 27.84 6.96 5.83
C GLY A 115 27.36 6.40 7.17
N GLY A 116 26.91 7.24 8.10
CA GLY A 116 26.32 6.79 9.36
C GLY A 116 24.95 6.13 9.19
N LEU A 117 24.23 6.45 8.10
CA LEU A 117 22.89 5.96 7.79
C LEU A 117 22.87 4.49 7.32
N PHE A 118 24.01 4.01 6.78
CA PHE A 118 24.24 2.62 6.37
C PHE A 118 25.01 1.81 7.44
N GLY A 119 25.28 2.41 8.61
CA GLY A 119 26.25 1.91 9.58
C GLY A 119 27.62 2.49 9.26
N GLY A 120 28.19 3.27 10.19
CA GLY A 120 29.50 3.89 10.00
C GLY A 120 30.54 2.85 9.60
N VAL A 121 31.09 2.98 8.39
CA VAL A 121 32.27 2.23 7.97
C VAL A 121 33.48 3.00 8.52
N ASP A 122 33.96 2.61 9.69
CA ASP A 122 35.29 3.01 10.11
C ASP A 122 36.30 2.15 9.34
N VAL A 123 36.76 2.68 8.19
CA VAL A 123 37.69 2.01 7.25
C VAL A 123 39.02 1.65 7.94
N ARG A 124 39.30 2.22 9.12
CA ARG A 124 40.56 2.01 9.86
C ARG A 124 40.53 0.81 10.81
N THR A 125 39.36 0.28 11.20
CA THR A 125 39.24 -0.82 12.19
C THR A 125 38.43 -2.02 11.71
N GLY A 126 37.73 -1.94 10.57
CA GLY A 126 37.01 -3.09 10.02
C GLY A 126 35.85 -3.61 10.88
N GLN A 127 35.48 -2.89 11.94
CA GLN A 127 34.39 -3.24 12.84
C GLN A 127 33.13 -2.44 12.49
N PHE A 128 32.20 -3.13 11.83
CA PHE A 128 30.85 -2.64 11.59
C PHE A 128 30.06 -2.65 12.90
N THR A 129 30.13 -1.59 13.69
CA THR A 129 29.18 -1.40 14.80
C THR A 129 27.89 -0.80 14.25
N ALA A 130 27.28 -1.48 13.28
CA ALA A 130 25.89 -1.24 12.95
C ALA A 130 25.06 -1.89 14.06
N SER A 131 23.97 -1.25 14.51
CA SER A 131 23.00 -1.99 15.30
C SER A 131 22.59 -3.23 14.47
N PRO A 132 22.65 -4.47 15.00
CA PRO A 132 22.32 -5.67 14.24
C PRO A 132 20.94 -5.59 13.58
N VAL A 133 20.05 -4.81 14.19
CA VAL A 133 18.71 -4.47 13.71
C VAL A 133 18.74 -3.70 12.38
N ALA A 134 19.62 -2.71 12.21
CA ALA A 134 19.68 -1.89 10.99
C ALA A 134 20.16 -2.69 9.77
N VAL A 135 21.20 -3.52 9.94
CA VAL A 135 21.70 -4.40 8.86
C VAL A 135 20.62 -5.37 8.42
N THR A 136 19.93 -5.99 9.39
CA THR A 136 18.85 -6.93 9.10
C THR A 136 17.68 -6.23 8.38
N ALA A 137 17.31 -5.02 8.80
CA ALA A 137 16.27 -4.23 8.15
C ALA A 137 16.63 -3.86 6.70
N TYR A 138 17.86 -3.40 6.44
CA TYR A 138 18.30 -3.09 5.08
C TYR A 138 18.38 -4.33 4.18
N ALA A 139 18.87 -5.46 4.70
CA ALA A 139 18.88 -6.71 3.96
C ALA A 139 17.46 -7.14 3.54
N ILE A 140 16.48 -7.02 4.44
CA ILE A 140 15.07 -7.31 4.13
C ILE A 140 14.54 -6.35 3.05
N ILE A 141 14.81 -5.05 3.15
CA ILE A 141 14.37 -4.06 2.14
C ILE A 141 14.94 -4.40 0.76
N VAL A 142 16.23 -4.71 0.66
CA VAL A 142 16.87 -5.09 -0.61
C VAL A 142 16.25 -6.36 -1.19
N ILE A 143 16.02 -7.39 -0.36
CA ILE A 143 15.38 -8.64 -0.79
C ILE A 143 13.95 -8.37 -1.31
N VAL A 144 13.14 -7.61 -0.58
CA VAL A 144 11.75 -7.29 -0.96
C VAL A 144 11.70 -6.46 -2.24
N LEU A 145 12.65 -5.54 -2.46
CA LEU A 145 12.66 -4.67 -3.64
C LEU A 145 13.14 -5.42 -4.89
N VAL A 146 14.08 -6.35 -4.73
CA VAL A 146 14.64 -7.17 -5.81
C VAL A 146 13.70 -8.34 -6.18
N TRP A 147 12.94 -8.88 -5.23
CA TRP A 147 11.98 -9.97 -5.45
C TRP A 147 10.99 -9.74 -6.61
N PRO A 148 10.23 -8.64 -6.69
CA PRO A 148 9.29 -8.38 -7.78
C PRO A 148 9.98 -8.05 -9.11
N LEU A 149 11.27 -7.70 -9.10
CA LEU A 149 12.04 -7.39 -10.31
C LEU A 149 12.63 -8.64 -10.97
N ILE A 150 13.06 -9.64 -10.19
CA ILE A 150 13.64 -10.90 -10.71
C ILE A 150 12.56 -11.90 -11.15
N PHE A 151 11.45 -11.97 -10.40
CA PHE A 151 10.34 -12.92 -10.66
C PHE A 151 9.78 -12.89 -12.10
N PRO A 152 9.56 -11.72 -12.75
CA PRO A 152 9.08 -11.67 -14.12
C PRO A 152 10.13 -12.08 -15.17
N PHE A 153 11.43 -11.99 -14.85
CA PHE A 153 12.50 -12.40 -15.77
C PHE A 153 12.76 -13.92 -15.73
N VAL A 154 12.65 -14.55 -14.57
CA VAL A 154 12.83 -16.00 -14.41
C VAL A 154 11.64 -16.76 -15.01
N LYS A 155 10.41 -16.29 -14.79
CA LYS A 155 9.20 -16.92 -15.38
C LYS A 155 9.19 -16.84 -16.92
N ARG A 156 9.74 -15.77 -17.50
CA ARG A 156 9.90 -15.63 -18.96
C ARG A 156 10.94 -16.58 -19.56
N ARG A 157 11.93 -17.05 -18.80
CA ARG A 157 12.94 -18.01 -19.29
C ARG A 157 12.47 -19.47 -19.21
N LEU A 158 11.64 -19.84 -18.23
CA LEU A 158 11.09 -21.21 -18.16
C LEU A 158 10.00 -21.51 -19.20
N SER A 159 9.20 -20.52 -19.62
CA SER A 159 8.17 -20.73 -20.67
C SER A 159 8.71 -20.79 -22.10
N ARG A 160 10.02 -20.61 -22.33
CA ARG A 160 10.65 -20.81 -23.65
C ARG A 160 11.27 -22.19 -23.85
N GLY A 161 11.32 -23.03 -22.81
CA GLY A 161 11.95 -24.36 -22.86
C GLY A 161 11.03 -25.53 -23.21
N SER A 162 9.70 -25.35 -23.27
CA SER A 162 8.74 -26.45 -23.49
C SER A 162 8.11 -26.45 -24.89
N GLY A 163 8.77 -25.86 -25.89
CA GLY A 163 8.31 -25.80 -27.29
C GLY A 163 8.62 -27.03 -28.15
N GLY A 164 8.89 -28.20 -27.54
CA GLY A 164 9.45 -29.35 -28.24
C GLY A 164 8.74 -30.68 -27.96
N ALA A 165 7.41 -30.74 -28.05
CA ALA A 165 6.70 -32.00 -28.28
C ALA A 165 5.26 -31.71 -28.77
N ARG A 166 5.11 -31.52 -30.08
CA ARG A 166 3.83 -31.77 -30.76
C ARG A 166 3.72 -33.29 -30.94
N PRO A 167 2.89 -34.04 -30.19
CA PRO A 167 2.45 -35.32 -30.68
C PRO A 167 1.63 -35.06 -31.95
N ALA A 168 2.02 -35.76 -33.02
CA ALA A 168 1.46 -35.64 -34.35
C ALA A 168 -0.07 -35.72 -34.33
N GLN A 169 -0.68 -34.70 -34.92
CA GLN A 169 -2.08 -34.69 -35.31
C GLN A 169 -2.25 -35.80 -36.36
N PRO A 170 -3.06 -36.86 -36.13
CA PRO A 170 -3.41 -37.74 -37.22
C PRO A 170 -4.24 -36.92 -38.22
N SER A 171 -3.63 -36.70 -39.38
CA SER A 171 -4.25 -36.11 -40.56
C SER A 171 -5.55 -36.85 -40.86
N ASN A 172 -6.63 -36.08 -40.89
CA ASN A 172 -7.89 -36.44 -41.52
C ASN A 172 -7.62 -37.01 -42.93
N VAL A 173 -7.77 -38.32 -43.08
CA VAL A 173 -7.94 -38.97 -44.37
C VAL A 173 -9.42 -39.31 -44.49
N GLY A 174 -10.19 -38.33 -44.95
CA GLY A 174 -11.44 -38.60 -45.62
C GLY A 174 -11.14 -39.31 -46.92
N THR A 175 -11.46 -40.58 -47.02
CA THR A 175 -11.66 -41.26 -48.30
C THR A 175 -12.81 -42.22 -48.12
N GLY A 176 -13.93 -41.92 -48.77
CA GLY A 176 -15.14 -42.69 -48.67
C GLY A 176 -14.98 -44.11 -49.21
N ARG A 177 -15.98 -44.95 -48.91
CA ARG A 177 -16.57 -45.98 -49.77
C ARG A 177 -17.36 -46.98 -48.90
N ASN A 178 -18.57 -47.30 -49.38
CA ASN A 178 -19.40 -48.47 -49.12
C ASN A 178 -20.44 -48.48 -47.98
N ARG A 179 -21.69 -48.55 -48.49
CA ARG A 179 -22.93 -49.17 -47.98
C ARG A 179 -23.88 -48.28 -47.21
#